data_AF-A0A5E4Z858-F1
#
_entry.id   AF-A0A5E4Z858-F1
#
_cell.length_a   1.000
_cell.length_b   1.000
_cell.length_c   1.000
_cell.angle_alpha   90.00
_cell.angle_beta   90.00
_cell.angle_gamma   90.00
#
_symmetry.space_group_name_H-M   'P 1'
#
loop_
_entity.id
_entity.type
_entity.pdbx_description
1 polymer ?
#
loop_
_entity_poly.entity_id
_entity_poly.type
_entity_poly.pdbx_seq_one_letter_code
_entity_poly.pdbx_strand_id
1 'polypeptide(L)'
;MTTTQKTKSKPSAAEKSSVLVRGLLPDDLTWMEALALSHDRSLEAELRQAIHTYIAPFRLKAEFAERRTGLAQRLHFAHATFLEKHPDHSPKLSYLAQAIGEERAGSLESWFDGAPGAPFGTLEKLADYLGCSATWLIHG
;
A
#
# COMPACT_ATOMS: atom_id res chain seq x y z
N MET A 1 -54.13 -38.20 -29.27
CA MET A 1 -53.86 -36.75 -29.24
C MET A 1 -52.62 -36.53 -28.38
N THR A 2 -51.46 -36.45 -29.01
CA THR A 2 -50.14 -36.35 -28.36
C THR A 2 -49.61 -34.95 -28.64
N THR A 3 -49.59 -34.09 -27.62
CA THR A 3 -49.08 -32.72 -27.72
C THR A 3 -47.64 -32.69 -27.25
N THR A 4 -46.72 -32.53 -28.20
CA THR A 4 -45.28 -32.31 -27.98
C THR A 4 -45.06 -30.87 -27.51
N GLN A 5 -44.61 -30.68 -26.26
CA GLN A 5 -44.17 -29.38 -25.76
C GLN A 5 -42.76 -29.05 -26.28
N LYS A 6 -42.67 -27.88 -26.92
CA LYS A 6 -41.50 -27.28 -27.55
C LYS A 6 -40.63 -26.63 -26.47
N THR A 7 -39.43 -27.14 -26.23
CA THR A 7 -38.44 -26.51 -25.34
C THR A 7 -37.86 -25.26 -26.00
N LYS A 8 -38.19 -24.07 -25.47
CA LYS A 8 -37.49 -22.81 -25.79
C LYS A 8 -36.19 -22.77 -24.98
N SER A 9 -35.06 -22.99 -25.65
CA SER A 9 -33.73 -22.68 -25.13
C SER A 9 -33.53 -21.16 -25.10
N LYS A 10 -33.34 -20.61 -23.90
CA LYS A 10 -33.01 -19.20 -23.63
C LYS A 10 -31.52 -18.97 -23.93
N PRO A 11 -31.11 -17.90 -24.64
CA PRO A 11 -29.68 -17.61 -24.81
C PRO A 11 -29.08 -17.18 -23.47
N SER A 12 -27.97 -17.83 -23.13
CA SER A 12 -27.11 -17.51 -21.98
C SER A 12 -26.55 -16.11 -22.15
N ALA A 13 -26.94 -15.19 -21.26
CA ALA A 13 -26.33 -13.88 -21.16
C ALA A 13 -24.86 -14.08 -20.79
N ALA A 14 -23.95 -13.77 -21.70
CA ALA A 14 -22.53 -13.69 -21.42
C ALA A 14 -22.34 -12.58 -20.37
N GLU A 15 -21.90 -12.97 -19.17
CA GLU A 15 -21.49 -12.05 -18.12
C GLU A 15 -20.42 -11.12 -18.69
N LYS A 16 -20.77 -9.83 -18.81
CA LYS A 16 -19.81 -8.76 -19.09
C LYS A 16 -18.83 -8.70 -17.92
N SER A 17 -17.67 -9.31 -18.07
CA SER A 17 -16.52 -9.06 -17.21
C SER A 17 -16.02 -7.65 -17.51
N SER A 18 -16.47 -6.65 -16.74
CA SER A 18 -15.94 -5.30 -16.87
C SER A 18 -14.54 -5.27 -16.24
N VAL A 19 -13.56 -4.88 -17.05
CA VAL A 19 -12.20 -4.65 -16.58
C VAL A 19 -12.20 -3.31 -15.82
N LEU A 20 -12.31 -3.37 -14.49
CA LEU A 20 -12.27 -2.19 -13.62
C LEU A 20 -10.82 -1.71 -13.43
N VAL A 21 -10.25 -1.10 -14.47
CA VAL A 21 -8.98 -0.38 -14.36
C VAL A 21 -9.28 1.09 -14.08
N ARG A 22 -8.86 1.57 -12.89
CA ARG A 22 -9.06 2.97 -12.48
C ARG A 22 -8.04 3.88 -13.19
N GLY A 23 -8.49 5.03 -13.68
CA GLY A 23 -7.61 6.07 -14.26
C GLY A 23 -7.41 6.02 -15.77
N LEU A 24 -8.15 5.17 -16.50
CA LEU A 24 -8.20 5.19 -17.96
C LEU A 24 -9.31 6.12 -18.47
N LEU A 25 -9.07 6.77 -19.60
CA LEU A 25 -10.12 7.53 -20.28
C LEU A 25 -11.19 6.55 -20.79
N PRO A 26 -12.47 6.97 -20.85
CA PRO A 26 -13.54 6.12 -21.37
C PRO A 26 -13.25 5.55 -22.76
N ASP A 27 -12.58 6.32 -23.62
CA ASP A 27 -12.21 5.94 -24.98
C ASP A 27 -11.13 4.84 -25.03
N ASP A 28 -10.22 4.82 -24.05
CA ASP A 28 -9.22 3.76 -23.92
C ASP A 28 -9.88 2.45 -23.51
N LEU A 29 -10.87 2.51 -22.60
CA LEU A 29 -11.62 1.34 -22.16
C LEU A 29 -12.42 0.71 -23.30
N THR A 30 -13.09 1.51 -24.13
CA THR A 30 -13.82 1.00 -25.31
C THR A 30 -12.89 0.38 -26.34
N TRP A 31 -11.69 0.94 -26.55
CA TRP A 31 -10.69 0.33 -27.43
C TRP A 31 -10.18 -1.00 -26.87
N MET A 32 -9.91 -1.08 -25.56
CA MET A 32 -9.48 -2.32 -24.89
C MET A 32 -10.58 -3.39 -24.91
N GLU A 33 -11.85 -3.01 -24.74
CA GLU A 33 -12.98 -3.92 -24.87
C GLU A 33 -13.12 -4.44 -26.30
N ALA A 34 -12.96 -3.58 -27.31
CA ALA A 34 -12.95 -3.99 -28.72
C ALA A 34 -11.78 -4.94 -29.04
N LEU A 35 -10.62 -4.73 -28.42
CA LEU A 35 -9.46 -5.61 -28.50
C LEU A 35 -9.71 -6.97 -27.85
N ALA A 36 -10.33 -7.00 -26.68
CA ALA A 36 -10.67 -8.24 -26.00
C ALA A 36 -11.70 -9.06 -26.80
N LEU A 37 -12.63 -8.38 -27.47
CA LEU A 37 -13.61 -8.98 -28.38
C LEU A 37 -12.99 -9.52 -29.67
N SER A 38 -11.83 -9.03 -30.12
CA SER A 38 -11.14 -9.56 -31.29
C SER A 38 -10.40 -10.89 -31.02
N HIS A 39 -10.35 -11.34 -29.75
CA HIS A 39 -9.70 -12.56 -29.29
C HIS A 39 -8.21 -12.69 -29.70
N ASP A 40 -7.54 -11.58 -29.99
CA ASP A 40 -6.10 -11.56 -30.24
C ASP A 40 -5.33 -11.66 -28.92
N ARG A 41 -5.06 -12.89 -28.52
CA ARG A 41 -4.36 -13.21 -27.25
C ARG A 41 -2.94 -12.64 -27.20
N SER A 42 -2.29 -12.44 -28.34
CA SER A 42 -0.93 -11.90 -28.40
C SER A 42 -0.94 -10.42 -28.04
N LEU A 43 -1.83 -9.66 -28.69
CA LEU A 43 -1.97 -8.23 -28.45
C LEU A 43 -2.49 -7.92 -27.04
N GLU A 44 -3.40 -8.76 -26.53
CA GLU A 44 -3.87 -8.65 -25.15
C GLU A 44 -2.74 -8.86 -24.12
N ALA A 45 -1.87 -9.85 -24.35
CA ALA A 45 -0.72 -10.10 -23.48
C ALA A 45 0.28 -8.93 -23.50
N GLU A 46 0.57 -8.38 -24.69
CA GLU A 46 1.43 -7.21 -24.84
C GLU A 46 0.86 -5.98 -24.11
N LEU A 47 -0.45 -5.74 -24.26
CA LEU A 47 -1.13 -4.64 -23.60
C LEU A 47 -1.10 -4.78 -22.07
N ARG A 48 -1.37 -5.97 -21.53
CA ARG A 48 -1.26 -6.22 -20.08
C ARG A 48 0.17 -5.98 -19.60
N GLN A 49 1.17 -6.42 -20.35
CA GLN A 49 2.57 -6.21 -20.00
C GLN A 49 2.96 -4.72 -20.04
N ALA A 50 2.48 -3.98 -21.04
CA ALA A 50 2.70 -2.54 -21.16
C ALA A 50 2.06 -1.77 -19.99
N ILE A 51 0.80 -2.06 -19.67
CA ILE A 51 0.10 -1.47 -18.52
C ILE A 51 0.83 -1.82 -17.21
N HIS A 52 1.20 -3.08 -17.01
CA HIS A 52 1.93 -3.51 -15.82
C HIS A 52 3.26 -2.75 -15.68
N THR A 53 4.04 -2.66 -16.77
CA THR A 53 5.33 -1.96 -16.79
C THR A 53 5.16 -0.47 -16.52
N TYR A 54 4.14 0.16 -17.09
CA TYR A 54 3.84 1.57 -16.87
C TYR A 54 3.41 1.86 -15.43
N ILE A 55 2.56 1.00 -14.84
CA ILE A 55 1.97 1.20 -13.52
C ILE A 55 2.92 0.80 -12.38
N ALA A 56 3.82 -0.17 -12.60
CA ALA A 56 4.75 -0.70 -11.60
C ALA A 56 5.47 0.38 -10.75
N PRO A 57 6.12 1.42 -11.33
CA PRO A 57 6.79 2.44 -10.53
C PRO A 57 5.84 3.26 -9.65
N PHE A 58 4.59 3.48 -10.09
CA PHE A 58 3.59 4.21 -9.30
C PHE A 58 3.08 3.38 -8.12
N ARG A 59 2.87 2.07 -8.32
CA ARG A 59 2.51 1.14 -7.23
C ARG A 59 3.60 1.07 -6.18
N LEU A 60 4.86 0.92 -6.60
CA LEU A 60 5.99 0.91 -5.68
C LEU A 60 6.06 2.20 -4.85
N LYS A 61 5.91 3.37 -5.50
CA LYS A 61 5.88 4.67 -4.79
C LYS A 61 4.74 4.74 -3.77
N ALA A 62 3.54 4.28 -4.13
CA ALA A 62 2.39 4.25 -3.23
C ALA A 62 2.65 3.30 -2.04
N GLU A 63 3.14 2.09 -2.29
CA GLU A 63 3.49 1.12 -1.24
C GLU A 63 4.58 1.64 -0.29
N PHE A 64 5.58 2.38 -0.82
CA PHE A 64 6.57 3.04 0.03
C PHE A 64 5.98 4.19 0.84
N ALA A 65 5.02 4.95 0.28
CA ALA A 65 4.34 6.01 1.01
C ALA A 65 3.49 5.43 2.15
N GLU A 66 2.67 4.41 1.88
CA GLU A 66 1.84 3.74 2.87
C GLU A 66 2.68 3.16 4.02
N ARG A 67 3.77 2.45 3.69
CA ARG A 67 4.67 1.91 4.72
C ARG A 67 5.29 2.99 5.61
N ARG A 68 5.72 4.12 5.03
CA ARG A 68 6.29 5.23 5.80
C ARG A 68 5.25 5.91 6.70
N THR A 69 4.04 6.12 6.19
CA THR A 69 2.94 6.65 6.98
C THR A 69 2.59 5.70 8.14
N GLY A 70 2.53 4.39 7.89
CA GLY A 70 2.29 3.39 8.93
C GLY A 70 3.38 3.40 10.01
N LEU A 71 4.65 3.47 9.62
CA LEU A 71 5.77 3.58 10.57
C LEU A 71 5.65 4.86 11.43
N ALA A 72 5.42 6.01 10.81
CA ALA A 72 5.26 7.28 11.51
C ALA A 72 4.12 7.22 12.54
N GLN A 73 2.96 6.67 12.15
CA GLN A 73 1.83 6.48 13.05
C GLN A 73 2.17 5.60 14.26
N ARG A 74 2.90 4.49 14.04
CA ARG A 74 3.34 3.61 15.13
C ARG A 74 4.36 4.28 16.04
N LEU A 75 5.27 5.09 15.51
CA LEU A 75 6.21 5.88 16.30
C LEU A 75 5.48 6.89 17.19
N HIS A 76 4.52 7.64 16.63
CA HIS A 76 3.67 8.55 17.40
C HIS A 76 2.91 7.83 18.50
N PHE A 77 2.31 6.68 18.18
CA PHE A 77 1.59 5.86 19.15
C PHE A 77 2.50 5.39 20.29
N ALA A 78 3.64 4.78 19.97
CA ALA A 78 4.57 4.26 20.98
C ALA A 78 5.13 5.39 21.86
N HIS A 79 5.45 6.53 21.26
CA HIS A 79 5.90 7.71 21.99
C HIS A 79 4.82 8.26 22.92
N ALA A 80 3.57 8.38 22.46
CA ALA A 80 2.46 8.80 23.30
C ALA A 80 2.23 7.83 24.48
N THR A 81 2.23 6.52 24.21
CA THR A 81 2.10 5.49 25.26
C THR A 81 3.26 5.54 26.27
N PHE A 82 4.48 5.85 25.81
CA PHE A 82 5.62 6.04 26.69
C PHE A 82 5.41 7.25 27.63
N LEU A 83 4.98 8.38 27.08
CA LEU A 83 4.69 9.60 27.85
C LEU A 83 3.59 9.38 28.90
N GLU A 84 2.55 8.61 28.56
CA GLU A 84 1.48 8.26 29.50
C GLU A 84 1.99 7.43 30.69
N LYS A 85 2.94 6.52 30.45
CA LYS A 85 3.55 5.69 31.51
C LYS A 85 4.59 6.44 32.33
N HIS A 86 5.18 7.49 31.77
CA HIS A 86 6.25 8.25 32.39
C HIS A 86 5.93 9.76 32.38
N PRO A 87 4.90 10.22 33.11
CA PRO A 87 4.45 11.61 33.07
C PRO A 87 5.52 12.61 33.54
N ASP A 88 6.41 12.17 34.44
CA ASP A 88 7.54 12.97 34.93
C ASP A 88 8.71 13.04 33.94
N HIS A 89 8.64 12.28 32.83
CA HIS A 89 9.62 12.26 31.75
C HIS A 89 8.93 12.55 30.42
N SER A 90 8.99 13.82 30.01
CA SER A 90 8.63 14.23 28.65
C SER A 90 9.91 14.50 27.83
N PRO A 91 10.63 13.46 27.38
CA PRO A 91 11.80 13.67 26.55
C PRO A 91 11.34 14.29 25.23
N LYS A 92 11.87 15.48 24.92
CA LYS A 92 11.81 16.02 23.57
C LYS A 92 12.42 15.01 22.60
N LEU A 93 12.00 15.02 21.33
CA LEU A 93 12.58 14.15 20.30
C LEU A 93 14.12 14.28 20.21
N SER A 94 14.68 15.44 20.52
CA SER A 94 16.14 15.61 20.61
C SER A 94 16.81 14.71 21.66
N TYR A 95 16.17 14.47 22.82
CA TYR A 95 16.69 13.56 23.83
C TYR A 95 16.52 12.11 23.41
N LEU A 96 15.40 11.78 22.76
CA LEU A 96 15.18 10.45 22.20
C LEU A 96 16.24 10.13 21.15
N ALA A 97 16.56 11.08 20.26
CA ALA A 97 17.62 10.94 19.26
C ALA A 97 18.98 10.70 19.93
N GLN A 98 19.30 11.46 20.98
CA GLN A 98 20.54 11.26 21.73
C GLN A 98 20.59 9.87 22.40
N ALA A 99 19.48 9.42 22.98
CA ALA A 99 19.41 8.13 23.69
C ALA A 99 19.62 6.92 22.77
N ILE A 100 19.15 7.00 21.51
CA ILE A 100 19.36 5.95 20.50
C ILE A 100 20.70 6.10 19.75
N GLY A 101 21.48 7.14 20.07
CA GLY A 101 22.78 7.42 19.46
C GLY A 101 22.70 8.03 18.07
N GLU A 102 21.61 8.72 17.74
CA GLU A 102 21.50 9.51 16.51
C GLU A 102 22.19 10.88 16.69
N GLU A 103 22.99 11.26 15.70
CA GLU A 103 23.77 12.51 15.75
C GLU A 103 22.89 13.76 15.57
N ARG A 104 21.71 13.61 14.95
CA ARG A 104 20.84 14.72 14.57
C ARG A 104 19.40 14.43 14.94
N ALA A 105 18.82 15.29 15.79
CA ALA A 105 17.40 15.26 16.14
C ALA A 105 16.49 15.32 14.89
N GLY A 106 16.88 16.09 13.88
CA GLY A 106 16.12 16.23 12.64
C GLY A 106 15.93 14.92 11.86
N SER A 107 16.86 13.95 11.98
CA SER A 107 16.68 12.61 11.39
C SER A 107 15.48 11.90 12.02
N LEU A 108 15.40 11.95 13.35
CA LEU A 108 14.31 11.34 14.11
C LEU A 108 12.97 12.03 13.84
N GLU A 109 12.95 13.37 13.87
CA GLU A 109 11.77 14.17 13.52
C GLU A 109 11.25 13.79 12.13
N SER A 110 12.15 13.64 11.15
CA SER A 110 11.76 13.24 9.81
C SER A 110 11.07 11.87 9.77
N TRP A 111 11.45 10.92 10.63
CA TRP A 111 10.79 9.61 10.69
C TRP A 111 9.40 9.69 11.31
N PHE A 112 9.22 10.54 12.32
CA PHE A 112 7.90 10.87 12.88
C PHE A 112 7.02 11.61 11.86
N ASP A 113 7.60 12.30 10.89
CA ASP A 113 6.89 12.96 9.78
C ASP A 113 6.66 12.04 8.55
N GLY A 114 7.12 10.79 8.59
CA GLY A 114 6.97 9.84 7.46
C GLY A 114 7.97 10.06 6.31
N ALA A 115 9.08 10.72 6.57
CA ALA A 115 10.22 10.84 5.66
C ALA A 115 10.96 9.48 5.50
N PRO A 116 11.88 9.34 4.52
CA PRO A 116 12.42 8.04 4.13
C PRO A 116 13.15 7.30 5.26
N GLY A 117 13.04 5.96 5.16
CA GLY A 117 13.03 5.02 6.29
C GLY A 117 14.27 5.01 7.17
N ALA A 118 14.00 5.07 8.47
CA ALA A 118 14.97 4.81 9.52
C ALA A 118 15.66 3.44 9.30
N PRO A 119 16.97 3.33 9.53
CA PRO A 119 17.66 2.05 9.54
C PRO A 119 17.01 1.09 10.56
N PHE A 120 16.92 -0.21 10.23
CA PHE A 120 16.32 -1.19 11.15
C PHE A 120 17.00 -1.22 12.52
N GLY A 121 18.33 -1.13 12.57
CA GLY A 121 19.05 -1.06 13.84
C GLY A 121 18.70 0.18 14.67
N THR A 122 18.29 1.29 14.04
CA THR A 122 17.81 2.46 14.78
C THR A 122 16.36 2.26 15.25
N LEU A 123 15.52 1.59 14.45
CA LEU A 123 14.16 1.23 14.86
C LEU A 123 14.14 0.24 16.02
N GLU A 124 15.08 -0.70 16.07
CA GLU A 124 15.26 -1.63 17.20
C GLU A 124 15.60 -0.87 18.47
N LYS A 125 16.58 0.05 18.43
CA LYS A 125 16.92 0.90 19.58
C LYS A 125 15.76 1.79 20.02
N LEU A 126 14.99 2.32 19.08
CA LEU A 126 13.78 3.10 19.38
C LEU A 126 12.72 2.23 20.07
N ALA A 127 12.52 1.01 19.59
CA ALA A 127 11.58 0.08 20.20
C ALA A 127 12.00 -0.29 21.63
N ASP A 128 13.28 -0.56 21.85
CA ASP A 128 13.85 -0.83 23.17
C ASP A 128 13.66 0.37 24.11
N TYR A 129 13.96 1.59 23.65
CA TYR A 129 13.80 2.80 24.44
C TYR A 129 12.32 3.09 24.79
N LEU A 130 11.43 2.95 23.81
CA LEU A 130 9.99 3.20 23.98
C LEU A 130 9.27 2.03 24.67
N GLY A 131 9.95 0.91 24.92
CA GLY A 131 9.40 -0.27 25.57
C GLY A 131 8.34 -0.99 24.73
N CYS A 132 8.52 -1.02 23.40
CA CYS A 132 7.63 -1.71 22.47
C CYS A 132 8.37 -2.81 21.68
N SER A 133 7.62 -3.65 20.96
CA SER A 133 8.23 -4.70 20.13
C SER A 133 8.82 -4.10 18.85
N ALA A 134 10.10 -4.38 18.58
CA ALA A 134 10.76 -3.99 17.34
C ALA A 134 10.04 -4.55 16.10
N THR A 135 9.62 -5.82 16.14
CA THR A 135 8.87 -6.45 15.05
C THR A 135 7.55 -5.74 14.77
N TRP A 136 6.84 -5.32 15.83
CA TRP A 136 5.61 -4.54 15.68
C TRP A 136 5.88 -3.15 15.10
N LEU A 137 6.92 -2.46 15.57
CA LEU A 137 7.26 -1.13 15.06
C LEU A 137 7.64 -1.19 13.57
N ILE A 138 8.43 -2.19 13.17
CA ILE A 138 8.94 -2.33 11.80
C ILE A 138 7.87 -2.86 10.84
N HIS A 139 7.08 -3.86 11.25
CA HIS A 139 6.22 -4.64 10.34
C HIS A 139 4.71 -4.58 10.63
N GLY A 140 4.30 -3.95 11.73
CA GLY A 140 2.88 -3.84 12.10
C GLY A 140 2.08 -2.88 11.24
#